data_AF-A0A6N9V7Y1-F1
#
_entry.id   AF-A0A6N9V7Y1-F1
#
_cell.length_a   1.000
_cell.length_b   1.000
_cell.length_c   1.000
_cell.angle_alpha   90.00
_cell.angle_beta   90.00
_cell.angle_gamma   90.00
#
_symmetry.space_group_name_H-M   'P 1'
#
loop_
_entity.id
_entity.type
_entity.pdbx_description
1 polymer ?
#
loop_
_entity_poly.entity_id
_entity_poly.type
_entity_poly.pdbx_seq_one_letter_code
_entity_poly.pdbx_strand_id
1 'polypeptide(L)'
;GGRRPYVRAALPPRPAGIVYDAEAEALVIGDGRISPVPAGAWEFTVSGVRVLELWFGRRAAAAVGAVPEGADADGLDAVGARGWTPEWTSELLELISVLALLDGLRPRQEALRARLGRAEVPLISRDELRAAGVLPVPASVRLPASVLGHQEEGPEGQFALL
;
A
#
# COMPACT_ATOMS: atom_id res chain seq x y z
N GLY A 1 13.83 -11.19 16.40
CA GLY A 1 14.76 -10.28 15.72
C GLY A 1 14.32 -10.14 14.29
N GLY A 2 14.13 -8.92 13.79
CA GLY A 2 13.62 -8.69 12.44
C GLY A 2 14.57 -9.21 11.37
N ARG A 3 14.04 -9.93 10.36
CA ARG A 3 14.79 -10.34 9.17
C ARG A 3 14.82 -9.15 8.21
N ARG A 4 15.68 -8.17 8.49
CA ARG A 4 15.78 -6.94 7.68
C ARG A 4 16.26 -7.32 6.27
N PRO A 5 15.57 -6.92 5.19
CA PRO A 5 16.04 -7.13 3.82
C PRO A 5 17.22 -6.23 3.51
N TYR A 6 18.14 -6.70 2.68
CA TYR A 6 19.26 -5.92 2.17
C TYR A 6 19.54 -6.27 0.72
N VAL A 7 20.14 -5.33 -0.01
CA VAL A 7 20.69 -5.58 -1.35
C VAL A 7 21.91 -6.50 -1.21
N ARG A 8 21.84 -7.68 -1.82
CA ARG A 8 22.93 -8.68 -1.90
C ARG A 8 23.70 -8.57 -3.21
N ALA A 9 23.04 -8.10 -4.26
CA ALA A 9 23.64 -7.73 -5.53
C ALA A 9 22.92 -6.47 -6.04
N ALA A 10 23.68 -5.50 -6.55
CA ALA A 10 23.15 -4.21 -6.98
C ALA A 10 22.06 -4.38 -8.03
N LEU A 11 21.00 -3.57 -7.94
CA LEU A 11 19.93 -3.57 -8.93
C LEU A 11 20.44 -2.91 -10.22
N PRO A 12 20.03 -3.41 -11.40
CA PRO A 12 20.38 -2.78 -12.67
C PRO A 12 19.71 -1.39 -12.76
N PRO A 13 20.29 -0.45 -13.53
CA PRO A 13 19.78 0.91 -13.63
C PRO A 13 18.40 1.01 -14.30
N ARG A 14 17.98 -0.03 -15.03
CA ARG A 14 16.66 -0.15 -15.67
C ARG A 14 16.14 -1.57 -15.47
N PRO A 15 15.60 -1.88 -14.29
CA PRO A 15 15.13 -3.22 -13.99
C PRO A 15 13.81 -3.48 -14.71
N ALA A 16 13.71 -4.61 -15.43
CA ALA A 16 12.55 -4.91 -16.28
C ALA A 16 11.51 -5.82 -15.59
N GLY A 17 11.95 -6.64 -14.62
CA GLY A 17 11.11 -7.63 -13.97
C GLY A 17 11.64 -8.01 -12.59
N ILE A 18 10.76 -8.60 -11.79
CA ILE A 18 11.04 -9.07 -10.45
C ILE A 18 10.56 -10.52 -10.35
N VAL A 19 11.40 -11.39 -9.81
CA VAL A 19 11.10 -12.82 -9.61
C VAL A 19 11.44 -13.19 -8.18
N TYR A 20 10.69 -14.12 -7.60
CA TYR A 20 10.98 -14.65 -6.28
C TYR A 20 11.64 -16.02 -6.33
N ASP A 21 12.77 -16.15 -5.63
CA ASP A 21 13.45 -17.41 -5.36
C ASP A 21 13.08 -17.84 -3.93
N ALA A 22 12.23 -18.87 -3.81
CA ALA A 22 11.74 -19.36 -2.53
C ALA A 22 12.82 -20.08 -1.72
N GLU A 23 13.77 -20.76 -2.37
CA GLU A 23 14.86 -21.47 -1.70
C GLU A 23 15.85 -20.48 -1.08
N ALA A 24 16.17 -19.40 -1.80
CA ALA A 24 17.05 -18.35 -1.32
C ALA A 24 16.34 -17.28 -0.47
N GLU A 25 15.00 -17.37 -0.35
CA GLU A 25 14.14 -16.29 0.16
C GLU A 25 14.56 -14.92 -0.39
N ALA A 26 14.60 -14.80 -1.72
CA ALA A 26 15.21 -13.65 -2.37
C ALA A 26 14.35 -13.11 -3.52
N LEU A 27 14.34 -11.79 -3.67
CA LEU A 27 13.88 -11.15 -4.90
C LEU A 27 15.06 -11.01 -5.85
N VAL A 28 14.88 -11.50 -7.08
CA VAL A 28 15.82 -11.42 -8.19
C VAL A 28 15.30 -10.38 -9.18
N ILE A 29 16.14 -9.39 -9.49
CA ILE A 29 15.79 -8.25 -10.33
C ILE A 29 16.91 -8.07 -11.35
N GLY A 30 16.78 -8.71 -12.52
CA GLY A 30 17.89 -8.84 -13.45
C GLY A 30 19.07 -9.60 -12.82
N ASP A 31 20.23 -8.96 -12.76
CA ASP A 31 21.43 -9.41 -12.04
C ASP A 31 21.44 -9.01 -10.54
N GLY A 32 20.50 -8.16 -10.13
CA GLY A 32 20.33 -7.70 -8.76
C GLY A 32 19.60 -8.71 -7.87
N ARG A 33 19.83 -8.58 -6.56
CA ARG A 33 19.26 -9.48 -5.55
C ARG A 33 18.99 -8.76 -4.23
N ILE A 34 17.82 -9.00 -3.64
CA ILE A 34 17.45 -8.56 -2.29
C ILE A 34 17.08 -9.78 -1.45
N SER A 35 17.64 -9.88 -0.24
CA SER A 35 17.37 -10.99 0.70
C SER A 35 17.69 -10.59 2.14
N PRO A 36 17.01 -11.15 3.16
CA PRO A 36 15.90 -12.11 3.06
C PRO A 36 14.55 -11.45 2.74
N VAL A 37 13.70 -12.19 2.02
CA VAL A 37 12.31 -11.84 1.70
C VAL A 37 11.44 -13.07 2.01
N PRO A 38 10.69 -13.08 3.13
CA PRO A 38 9.80 -14.19 3.45
C PRO A 38 8.74 -14.41 2.39
N ALA A 39 8.35 -15.67 2.16
CA ALA A 39 7.35 -16.02 1.14
C ALA A 39 6.02 -15.27 1.35
N GLY A 40 5.58 -15.07 2.60
CA GLY A 40 4.34 -14.34 2.86
C GLY A 40 4.43 -12.83 2.59
N ALA A 41 5.63 -12.25 2.51
CA ALA A 41 5.81 -10.89 2.01
C ALA A 41 5.66 -10.84 0.48
N TRP A 42 6.23 -11.83 -0.21
CA TRP A 42 6.08 -12.00 -1.66
C TRP A 42 4.62 -12.26 -2.06
N GLU A 43 3.95 -13.20 -1.38
CA GLU A 43 2.56 -13.59 -1.66
C GLU A 43 1.50 -12.63 -1.10
N PHE A 44 1.91 -11.48 -0.55
CA PHE A 44 0.95 -10.53 -0.01
C PHE A 44 0.13 -9.85 -1.13
N THR A 45 -1.18 -10.10 -1.11
CA THR A 45 -2.13 -9.52 -2.08
C THR A 45 -3.14 -8.59 -1.44
N VAL A 46 -3.53 -7.53 -2.16
CA VAL A 46 -4.72 -6.71 -1.88
C VAL A 46 -5.66 -6.83 -3.06
N SER A 47 -6.91 -7.22 -2.82
CA SER A 47 -7.91 -7.46 -3.88
C SER A 47 -7.41 -8.42 -4.99
N GLY A 48 -6.62 -9.42 -4.61
CA GLY A 48 -6.05 -10.41 -5.53
C GLY A 48 -4.80 -9.95 -6.30
N VAL A 49 -4.35 -8.71 -6.12
CA VAL A 49 -3.15 -8.18 -6.78
C VAL A 49 -1.96 -8.24 -5.84
N ARG A 50 -0.84 -8.81 -6.30
CA ARG A 50 0.41 -8.90 -5.54
C ARG A 50 1.04 -7.52 -5.40
N VAL A 51 1.23 -7.09 -4.15
CA VAL A 51 1.64 -5.72 -3.84
C VAL A 51 3.07 -5.43 -4.30
N LEU A 52 4.01 -6.35 -4.07
CA LEU A 52 5.41 -6.14 -4.48
C LEU A 52 5.57 -6.06 -5.99
N GLU A 53 4.91 -6.94 -6.75
CA GLU A 53 4.94 -6.89 -8.22
C GLU A 53 4.33 -5.60 -8.76
N LEU A 54 3.16 -5.20 -8.26
CA LEU A 54 2.51 -3.96 -8.70
C LEU A 54 3.36 -2.73 -8.39
N TRP A 55 3.88 -2.65 -7.16
CA TRP A 55 4.70 -1.54 -6.70
C TRP A 55 5.98 -1.42 -7.53
N PHE A 56 6.64 -2.55 -7.79
CA PHE A 56 7.86 -2.61 -8.59
C PHE A 56 7.58 -2.26 -10.05
N GLY A 57 6.57 -2.87 -10.66
CA GLY A 57 6.23 -2.68 -12.07
C GLY A 57 5.95 -1.22 -12.42
N ARG A 58 5.22 -0.49 -11.54
CA ARG A 58 4.96 0.94 -11.73
C ARG A 58 6.24 1.78 -11.75
N ARG A 59 7.20 1.49 -10.87
CA ARG A 59 8.49 2.21 -10.82
C ARG A 59 9.43 1.78 -11.94
N ALA A 60 9.43 0.50 -12.32
CA ALA A 60 10.17 0.00 -13.47
C ALA A 60 9.70 0.67 -14.78
N ALA A 61 8.39 0.82 -14.98
CA ALA A 61 7.82 1.57 -16.11
C ALA A 61 8.22 3.05 -16.06
N ALA A 62 8.08 3.70 -14.90
CA ALA A 62 8.49 5.09 -14.73
C ALA A 62 9.99 5.33 -15.01
N ALA A 63 10.87 4.39 -14.63
CA ALA A 63 12.32 4.45 -14.90
C ALA A 63 12.68 4.53 -16.39
N VAL A 64 11.78 4.07 -17.27
CA VAL A 64 11.97 4.09 -18.72
C VAL A 64 11.09 5.11 -19.43
N GLY A 65 10.41 5.97 -18.68
CA GLY A 65 9.51 7.00 -19.25
C GLY A 65 8.21 6.43 -19.81
N ALA A 66 7.78 5.26 -19.33
CA ALA A 66 6.50 4.65 -19.69
C ALA A 66 5.46 4.83 -18.58
N VAL A 67 4.20 4.96 -18.97
CA VAL A 67 3.06 4.89 -18.05
C VAL A 67 2.73 3.41 -17.81
N PRO A 68 2.20 3.00 -16.63
CA PRO A 68 1.85 1.60 -16.34
C PRO A 68 0.94 0.90 -17.38
N GLU A 69 0.26 1.63 -18.26
CA GLU A 69 -0.55 1.10 -19.36
C GLU A 69 0.27 0.79 -20.64
N GLY A 70 1.59 1.03 -20.62
CA GLY A 70 2.51 0.76 -21.74
C GLY A 70 2.57 1.88 -22.78
N ALA A 71 1.89 3.00 -22.55
CA ALA A 71 1.99 4.20 -23.37
C ALA A 71 3.25 5.01 -23.03
N ASP A 72 3.74 5.75 -24.02
CA ASP A 72 4.76 6.78 -23.82
C ASP A 72 4.21 7.86 -22.88
N ALA A 73 5.01 8.27 -21.90
CA ALA A 73 4.60 9.31 -20.97
C ALA A 73 4.59 10.69 -21.63
N ASP A 74 3.50 11.44 -21.43
CA ASP A 74 3.26 12.78 -21.94
C ASP A 74 2.83 13.75 -20.83
N GLY A 75 2.94 15.07 -21.09
CA GLY A 75 2.64 16.10 -20.09
C GLY A 75 3.53 16.01 -18.84
N LEU A 76 2.93 15.95 -17.66
CA LEU A 76 3.66 15.85 -16.39
C LEU A 76 4.34 14.48 -16.21
N ASP A 77 3.76 13.42 -16.76
CA ASP A 77 4.33 12.06 -16.65
C ASP A 77 5.67 11.97 -17.38
N ALA A 78 5.87 12.80 -18.42
CA ALA A 78 7.15 12.91 -19.14
C ALA A 78 8.28 13.56 -18.31
N VAL A 79 7.96 14.21 -17.18
CA VAL A 79 8.94 14.86 -16.28
C VAL A 79 9.49 13.86 -15.23
N GLY A 80 9.21 12.56 -15.40
CA GLY A 80 9.60 11.50 -14.48
C GLY A 80 11.10 11.16 -14.40
N ALA A 81 11.42 10.23 -13.50
CA ALA A 81 12.79 9.76 -13.26
C ALA A 81 13.39 9.07 -14.51
N ARG A 82 14.67 9.34 -14.81
CA ARG A 82 15.38 8.77 -15.97
C ARG A 82 16.19 7.52 -15.60
N GLY A 83 15.56 6.59 -14.90
CA GLY A 83 16.16 5.35 -14.44
C GLY A 83 15.76 5.00 -13.01
N TRP A 84 16.20 3.84 -12.55
CA TRP A 84 15.95 3.39 -11.18
C TRP A 84 16.79 4.19 -10.20
N THR A 85 16.15 4.76 -9.18
CA THR A 85 16.83 5.63 -8.21
C THR A 85 17.23 4.88 -6.93
N PRO A 86 18.25 5.36 -6.19
CA PRO A 86 18.57 4.85 -4.86
C PRO A 86 17.39 4.95 -3.88
N GLU A 87 16.58 5.99 -3.98
CA GLU A 87 15.39 6.21 -3.14
C GLU A 87 14.38 5.08 -3.34
N TRP A 88 14.10 4.67 -4.59
CA TRP A 88 13.24 3.53 -4.86
C TRP A 88 13.80 2.21 -4.33
N THR A 89 15.13 2.04 -4.29
CA THR A 89 15.71 0.88 -3.61
C THR A 89 15.41 0.91 -2.12
N SER A 90 15.56 2.07 -1.47
CA SER A 90 15.24 2.23 -0.05
C SER A 90 13.75 1.97 0.23
N GLU A 91 12.85 2.55 -0.56
CA GLU A 91 11.41 2.34 -0.45
C GLU A 91 11.03 0.86 -0.65
N LEU A 92 11.67 0.16 -1.58
CA LEU A 92 11.46 -1.28 -1.79
C LEU A 92 11.85 -2.08 -0.55
N LEU A 93 12.99 -1.78 0.07
CA LEU A 93 13.44 -2.44 1.29
C LEU A 93 12.49 -2.16 2.48
N GLU A 94 11.96 -0.94 2.57
CA GLU A 94 10.97 -0.58 3.58
C GLU A 94 9.64 -1.32 3.37
N LEU A 95 9.14 -1.36 2.13
CA LEU A 95 7.93 -2.09 1.78
C LEU A 95 8.08 -3.58 2.13
N ILE A 96 9.19 -4.21 1.73
CA ILE A 96 9.47 -5.61 2.09
C ILE A 96 9.49 -5.78 3.61
N SER A 97 10.09 -4.85 4.35
CA SER A 97 10.12 -4.90 5.81
C SER A 97 8.72 -4.86 6.43
N VAL A 98 7.85 -3.97 5.95
CA VAL A 98 6.46 -3.87 6.41
C VAL A 98 5.70 -5.16 6.10
N LEU A 99 5.81 -5.68 4.87
CA LEU A 99 5.13 -6.90 4.46
C LEU A 99 5.62 -8.13 5.24
N ALA A 100 6.93 -8.23 5.52
CA ALA A 100 7.48 -9.27 6.36
C ALA A 100 6.99 -9.19 7.81
N LEU A 101 6.82 -7.98 8.35
CA LEU A 101 6.22 -7.79 9.67
C LEU A 101 4.74 -8.21 9.68
N LEU A 102 3.98 -7.87 8.64
CA LEU A 102 2.59 -8.30 8.48
C LEU A 102 2.48 -9.81 8.40
N ASP A 103 3.36 -10.46 7.65
CA ASP A 103 3.41 -11.92 7.58
C ASP A 103 3.67 -12.55 8.95
N GLY A 104 4.64 -12.00 9.70
CA GLY A 104 4.91 -12.43 11.08
C GLY A 104 3.74 -12.21 12.06
N LEU A 105 2.78 -11.33 11.74
CA LEU A 105 1.57 -11.11 12.53
C LEU A 105 0.41 -12.03 12.13
N ARG A 106 0.46 -12.71 10.98
CA ARG A 106 -0.62 -13.53 10.43
C ARG A 106 -1.15 -14.59 11.42
N PRO A 107 -0.31 -15.34 12.18
CA PRO A 107 -0.83 -16.29 13.17
C PRO A 107 -1.63 -15.62 14.29
N ARG A 108 -1.21 -14.43 14.75
CA ARG A 108 -1.93 -13.67 15.78
C ARG A 108 -3.25 -13.12 15.27
N GLN A 109 -3.27 -12.65 14.01
CA GLN A 109 -4.49 -12.18 13.36
C GLN A 109 -5.50 -13.33 13.19
N GLU A 110 -5.03 -14.51 12.80
CA GLU A 110 -5.91 -15.68 12.66
C GLU A 110 -6.44 -16.15 14.03
N ALA A 111 -5.60 -16.20 15.06
CA ALA A 111 -6.05 -16.48 16.42
C ALA A 111 -7.09 -15.46 16.92
N LEU A 112 -6.89 -14.18 16.62
CA LEU A 112 -7.86 -13.13 16.94
C LEU A 112 -9.17 -13.33 16.18
N ARG A 113 -9.11 -13.62 14.87
CA ARG A 113 -10.29 -13.88 14.04
C ARG A 113 -11.06 -15.09 14.56
N ALA A 114 -10.38 -16.19 14.86
CA ALA A 114 -10.98 -17.37 15.43
C ALA A 114 -11.65 -17.09 16.79
N ARG A 115 -11.05 -16.23 17.63
CA ARG A 115 -11.66 -15.80 18.89
C ARG A 115 -12.91 -14.95 18.68
N LEU A 116 -12.89 -14.04 17.70
CA LEU A 116 -14.04 -13.20 17.35
C LEU A 116 -15.19 -13.98 16.69
N GLY A 117 -14.87 -15.03 15.92
CA GLY A 117 -15.86 -15.87 15.25
C GLY A 117 -16.57 -16.88 16.16
N ARG A 118 -16.11 -17.05 17.41
CA ARG A 118 -16.83 -17.85 18.41
C ARG A 118 -18.08 -17.09 18.83
N ALA A 119 -19.22 -17.79 18.89
CA ALA A 119 -20.53 -17.26 19.24
C ALA A 119 -20.64 -16.65 20.66
N GLU A 120 -19.56 -16.70 21.44
CA GLU A 120 -19.46 -16.15 22.80
C GLU A 120 -19.08 -14.66 22.83
N VAL A 121 -18.75 -14.03 21.70
CA VAL A 121 -18.63 -12.57 21.64
C VAL A 121 -20.03 -11.98 21.43
N PRO A 122 -20.61 -11.27 22.41
CA PRO A 122 -21.90 -10.63 22.23
C PRO A 122 -21.82 -9.64 21.08
N LEU A 123 -22.56 -9.90 20.00
CA LEU A 123 -22.68 -8.96 18.91
C LEU A 123 -23.61 -7.84 19.34
N ILE A 124 -23.19 -6.60 19.12
CA ILE A 124 -24.06 -5.44 19.36
C ILE A 124 -25.19 -5.49 18.31
N SER A 125 -26.41 -5.66 18.80
CA SER A 125 -27.61 -5.69 17.98
C SER A 125 -28.03 -4.28 17.56
N ARG A 126 -28.84 -4.23 16.49
CA ARG A 126 -29.44 -2.97 16.04
C ARG A 126 -30.32 -2.32 17.11
N ASP A 127 -30.98 -3.12 17.95
CA ASP A 127 -31.88 -2.60 18.98
C ASP A 127 -31.11 -2.04 20.18
N GLU A 128 -29.98 -2.64 20.55
CA GLU A 128 -29.06 -2.06 21.54
C GLU A 128 -28.50 -0.71 21.07
N LEU A 129 -28.14 -0.57 19.78
CA LEU A 129 -27.71 0.72 19.22
C LEU A 129 -28.82 1.78 19.24
N ARG A 130 -30.09 1.38 19.10
CA ARG A 130 -31.23 2.31 19.22
C ARG A 130 -31.49 2.70 20.67
N ALA A 131 -31.45 1.73 21.58
CA ALA A 131 -31.59 1.98 23.01
C ALA A 131 -30.48 2.92 23.52
N ALA A 132 -29.28 2.81 22.97
CA ALA A 132 -28.14 3.69 23.25
C ALA A 132 -28.19 5.05 22.52
N GLY A 133 -29.20 5.30 21.67
CA GLY A 133 -29.33 6.55 20.91
C GLY A 133 -28.30 6.74 19.79
N VAL A 134 -27.56 5.69 19.41
CA VAL A 134 -26.59 5.70 18.29
C VAL A 134 -27.33 5.64 16.95
N LEU A 135 -28.41 4.86 16.88
CA LEU A 135 -29.28 4.76 15.72
C LEU A 135 -30.67 5.39 15.98
N PRO A 136 -31.27 6.04 14.97
CA PRO A 136 -30.76 6.22 13.61
C PRO A 136 -29.64 7.26 13.53
N VAL A 137 -28.72 7.07 12.58
CA VAL A 137 -27.70 8.09 12.26
C VAL A 137 -28.41 9.40 11.88
N PRO A 138 -28.12 10.54 12.56
CA PRO A 138 -28.75 11.83 12.28
C PRO A 138 -28.63 12.23 10.81
N ALA A 139 -29.63 12.96 10.28
CA ALA A 139 -29.61 13.40 8.88
C ALA A 139 -28.42 14.34 8.57
N SER A 140 -28.03 15.17 9.55
CA SER A 140 -26.96 16.16 9.40
C SER A 140 -25.58 15.56 9.11
N VAL A 141 -25.29 14.35 9.60
CA VAL A 141 -23.99 13.68 9.37
C VAL A 141 -23.95 12.90 8.04
N ARG A 142 -25.07 12.83 7.32
CA ARG A 142 -25.14 12.24 5.97
C ARG A 142 -24.97 13.29 4.87
N LEU A 143 -24.96 14.57 5.25
CA LEU A 143 -24.65 15.65 4.33
C LEU A 143 -23.13 15.66 4.08
N PRO A 144 -22.68 16.05 2.88
CA PRO A 144 -21.28 16.38 2.66
C PRO A 144 -20.80 17.35 3.73
N ALA A 145 -19.50 17.29 4.09
CA ALA A 145 -18.92 18.27 5.00
C ALA A 145 -19.31 19.68 4.53
N SER A 146 -20.01 20.45 5.37
CA SER A 146 -20.53 21.78 5.02
C SER A 146 -19.43 22.76 4.62
N VAL A 147 -18.16 22.44 4.93
CA VAL A 147 -16.96 23.10 4.41
C VAL A 147 -16.95 23.18 2.88
N LEU A 148 -17.55 22.22 2.17
CA LEU A 148 -17.63 22.20 0.71
C LEU A 148 -18.83 22.98 0.14
N GLY A 149 -19.72 23.51 0.99
CA GLY A 149 -20.93 24.24 0.59
C GLY A 149 -20.80 25.77 0.68
N HIS A 150 -19.65 26.30 1.11
CA HIS A 150 -19.42 27.74 1.17
C HIS A 150 -18.94 28.21 -0.20
N GLN A 151 -19.74 29.07 -0.84
CA GLN A 151 -19.37 29.72 -2.08
C GLN A 151 -18.22 30.70 -1.80
N GLU A 152 -17.11 30.54 -2.51
CA GLU A 152 -15.92 31.41 -2.41
C GLU A 152 -16.32 32.88 -2.58
N GLU A 153 -16.13 33.71 -1.55
CA GLU A 153 -16.42 35.15 -1.61
C GLU A 153 -15.10 35.93 -1.60
N GLY A 154 -14.48 36.08 -2.77
CA GLY A 154 -13.32 36.97 -2.95
C GLY A 154 -12.56 36.72 -4.26
N PRO A 155 -11.90 37.76 -4.83
CA PRO A 155 -11.25 37.68 -6.15
C PRO A 155 -10.02 36.75 -6.21
N GLU A 156 -9.57 36.20 -5.06
CA GLU A 156 -8.34 35.40 -4.93
C GLU A 156 -8.57 34.08 -4.16
N GLY A 157 -9.83 33.68 -3.90
CA GLY A 157 -10.14 32.38 -3.28
C GLY A 157 -9.63 32.18 -1.83
N GLN A 158 -9.36 33.25 -1.07
CA GLN A 158 -8.86 33.16 0.30
C GLN A 158 -9.99 33.15 1.34
N PHE A 159 -9.92 32.20 2.28
CA PHE A 159 -10.83 32.09 3.42
C PHE A 159 -10.39 33.04 4.55
N ALA A 160 -11.26 33.96 4.97
CA ALA A 160 -11.09 34.63 6.27
C ALA A 160 -11.70 33.74 7.36
N LEU A 161 -10.86 33.12 8.18
CA LEU A 161 -11.30 32.46 9.41
C LEU A 161 -11.57 33.56 10.45
N LEU A 162 -12.82 33.68 10.91
CA LEU A 162 -13.17 34.36 12.16
C LEU A 162 -13.15 33.36 13.32
#